data_AF-Q5HLH2-F1
#
_entry.id   AF-Q5HLH2-F1
#
_cell.length_a   1.000
_cell.length_b   1.000
_cell.length_c   1.000
_cell.angle_alpha   90.00
_cell.angle_beta   90.00
_cell.angle_gamma   90.00
#
_symmetry.space_group_name_H-M   'P 1'
#
loop_
_entity.id
_entity.type
_entity.pdbx_description
1 polymer ?
#
loop_
_entity_poly.entity_id
_entity_poly.type
_entity_poly.pdbx_seq_one_letter_code
_entity_poly.pdbx_strand_id
1 'polypeptide(L)'
;MLLQFNHYDIKATQIMSHWPKHPTNPYKGYVGHPLLVKFGHHQTIFPDAFAPFLKQYDSRIVDGTGTSLNQLEKFIDKGQPAIIYHTSLGSKPLRRVFHFDNQPTKLVSNIHVTLLIGYDDDYYYYIDPLWSRLSKFVIFPSIIPNSKQIIKIKKHTLENSYNAPGKKCIYIDN
;
A
#
# COMPACT_ATOMS: atom_id res chain seq x y z
N MET A 1 -4.47 9.57 4.05
CA MET A 1 -3.27 10.22 3.49
C MET A 1 -3.44 10.59 2.02
N LEU A 2 -3.56 9.66 1.06
CA LEU A 2 -3.79 10.02 -0.37
C LEU A 2 -4.96 11.00 -0.55
N LEU A 3 -6.14 10.66 0.00
CA LEU A 3 -7.32 11.54 -0.06
C LEU A 3 -7.12 12.88 0.68
N GLN A 4 -6.49 12.86 1.86
CA GLN A 4 -6.20 14.08 2.62
C GLN A 4 -5.24 15.02 1.88
N PHE A 5 -4.25 14.47 1.16
CA PHE A 5 -3.37 15.24 0.29
C PHE A 5 -4.13 15.93 -0.84
N ASN A 6 -5.25 15.33 -1.28
CA ASN A 6 -6.16 15.88 -2.29
C ASN A 6 -7.35 16.62 -1.66
N HIS A 7 -7.15 17.19 -0.47
CA HIS A 7 -8.10 18.07 0.23
C HIS A 7 -9.42 17.42 0.70
N TYR A 8 -9.50 16.09 0.76
CA TYR A 8 -10.63 15.41 1.40
C TYR A 8 -10.36 15.20 2.90
N ASP A 9 -11.18 15.80 3.76
CA ASP A 9 -11.12 15.60 5.22
C ASP A 9 -11.77 14.27 5.63
N ILE A 10 -11.07 13.17 5.38
CA ILE A 10 -11.54 11.81 5.68
C ILE A 10 -10.50 11.07 6.51
N LYS A 11 -10.93 10.52 7.63
CA LYS A 11 -10.10 9.73 8.53
C LYS A 11 -10.01 8.27 8.06
N ALA A 12 -8.87 7.62 8.34
CA ALA A 12 -8.68 6.21 8.02
C ALA A 12 -9.76 5.31 8.64
N THR A 13 -10.21 5.62 9.86
CA THR A 13 -11.29 4.88 10.54
C THR A 13 -12.61 4.91 9.78
N GLN A 14 -12.95 6.03 9.13
CA GLN A 14 -14.16 6.15 8.30
C GLN A 14 -14.06 5.33 7.02
N ILE A 15 -12.87 5.24 6.41
CA ILE A 15 -12.62 4.37 5.25
C ILE A 15 -12.76 2.91 5.67
N MET A 16 -12.13 2.52 6.79
CA MET A 16 -12.11 1.15 7.29
C MET A 16 -13.47 0.64 7.77
N SER A 17 -14.37 1.53 8.20
CA SER A 17 -15.73 1.12 8.60
C SER A 17 -16.62 0.78 7.40
N HIS A 18 -16.31 1.30 6.21
CA HIS A 18 -17.19 1.20 5.04
C HIS A 18 -16.60 0.43 3.85
N TRP A 19 -15.30 0.13 3.85
CA TRP A 19 -14.68 -0.63 2.75
C TRP A 19 -15.35 -2.01 2.54
N PRO A 20 -15.35 -2.53 1.30
CA PRO A 20 -15.85 -3.87 1.06
C PRO A 20 -15.05 -4.88 1.89
N LYS A 21 -15.72 -5.92 2.39
CA LYS A 21 -15.09 -7.02 3.16
C LYS A 21 -15.34 -8.34 2.45
N HIS A 22 -14.39 -9.26 2.55
CA HIS A 22 -14.55 -10.62 2.04
C HIS A 22 -13.97 -11.63 3.04
N PRO A 23 -14.56 -12.83 3.22
CA PRO A 23 -14.04 -13.82 4.16
C PRO A 23 -12.63 -14.34 3.81
N THR A 24 -12.31 -14.43 2.52
CA THR A 24 -11.10 -15.12 2.03
C THR A 24 -10.35 -14.44 0.88
N ASN A 25 -10.98 -13.52 0.14
CA ASN A 25 -10.49 -13.08 -1.16
C ASN A 25 -10.24 -11.56 -1.18
N PRO A 26 -8.97 -11.11 -1.08
CA PRO A 26 -8.61 -9.70 -1.05
C PRO A 26 -8.90 -8.94 -2.35
N TYR A 27 -9.13 -9.65 -3.48
CA TYR A 27 -9.56 -9.06 -4.74
C TYR A 27 -11.04 -8.64 -4.75
N LYS A 28 -11.83 -9.07 -3.74
CA LYS A 28 -13.26 -8.74 -3.61
C LYS A 28 -13.57 -7.83 -2.41
N GLY A 29 -12.63 -7.67 -1.49
CA GLY A 29 -12.79 -6.83 -0.30
C GLY A 29 -11.73 -7.14 0.75
N TYR A 30 -11.67 -6.34 1.80
CA TYR A 30 -10.74 -6.53 2.90
C TYR A 30 -10.94 -7.87 3.61
N VAL A 31 -9.85 -8.62 3.75
CA VAL A 31 -9.81 -9.92 4.42
C VAL A 31 -9.15 -9.79 5.79
N GLY A 32 -9.79 -10.36 6.81
CA GLY A 32 -9.28 -10.39 8.18
C GLY A 32 -9.82 -9.26 9.05
N HIS A 33 -9.12 -8.97 10.14
CA HIS A 33 -9.50 -7.92 11.08
C HIS A 33 -8.34 -6.92 11.22
N PRO A 34 -8.60 -5.60 11.25
CA PRO A 34 -7.53 -4.60 11.35
C PRO A 34 -6.64 -4.74 12.59
N LEU A 35 -7.20 -5.30 13.67
CA LEU A 35 -6.52 -5.43 14.97
C LEU A 35 -6.10 -6.86 15.32
N LEU A 36 -6.49 -7.88 14.54
CA LEU A 36 -6.23 -9.28 14.87
C LEU A 36 -5.62 -10.02 13.68
N VAL A 37 -4.56 -10.79 13.93
CA VAL A 37 -3.91 -11.61 12.92
C VAL A 37 -4.71 -12.89 12.71
N LYS A 38 -5.11 -13.16 11.47
CA LYS A 38 -5.82 -14.38 11.07
C LYS A 38 -4.87 -15.26 10.27
N PHE A 39 -4.36 -16.33 10.89
CA PHE A 39 -3.47 -17.28 10.23
C PHE A 39 -4.13 -17.93 9.00
N GLY A 40 -3.34 -18.19 7.95
CA GLY A 40 -3.82 -18.79 6.71
C GLY A 40 -4.59 -17.85 5.78
N HIS A 41 -4.83 -16.60 6.18
CA HIS A 41 -5.47 -15.59 5.33
C HIS A 41 -4.47 -14.54 4.86
N HIS A 42 -4.68 -14.05 3.64
CA HIS A 42 -3.94 -12.90 3.13
C HIS A 42 -4.66 -11.63 3.60
N GLN A 43 -4.24 -11.08 4.74
CA GLN A 43 -4.94 -9.96 5.39
C GLN A 43 -4.65 -8.63 4.71
N THR A 44 -5.45 -8.31 3.70
CA THR A 44 -5.33 -7.07 2.94
C THR A 44 -6.62 -6.81 2.16
N ILE A 45 -6.65 -5.70 1.43
CA ILE A 45 -7.57 -5.42 0.34
C ILE A 45 -6.71 -5.03 -0.87
N PHE A 46 -6.91 -5.67 -2.03
CA PHE A 46 -6.15 -5.35 -3.24
C PHE A 46 -6.78 -4.19 -4.03
N PRO A 47 -6.00 -3.53 -4.92
CA PRO A 47 -6.49 -2.44 -5.75
C PRO A 47 -7.80 -2.74 -6.48
N ASP A 48 -7.97 -3.97 -6.95
CA ASP A 48 -9.15 -4.44 -7.68
C ASP A 48 -10.47 -4.18 -6.92
N ALA A 49 -10.46 -4.36 -5.59
CA ALA A 49 -11.60 -4.07 -4.73
C ALA A 49 -11.54 -2.66 -4.13
N PHE A 50 -10.33 -2.15 -3.85
CA PHE A 50 -10.17 -0.92 -3.09
C PHE A 50 -10.35 0.33 -3.92
N ALA A 51 -9.80 0.37 -5.14
CA ALA A 51 -9.90 1.53 -6.01
C ALA A 51 -11.37 1.86 -6.38
N PRO A 52 -12.24 0.89 -6.76
CA PRO A 52 -13.66 1.17 -6.98
C PRO A 52 -14.37 1.73 -5.75
N PHE A 53 -14.04 1.23 -4.55
CA PHE A 53 -14.56 1.78 -3.31
C PHE A 53 -14.09 3.23 -3.09
N LEU A 54 -12.82 3.53 -3.31
CA LEU A 54 -12.26 4.87 -3.12
C LEU A 54 -12.83 5.89 -4.13
N LYS A 55 -13.32 5.46 -5.29
CA LYS A 55 -13.95 6.33 -6.30
C LYS A 55 -15.18 7.08 -5.79
N GLN A 56 -15.83 6.62 -4.72
CA GLN A 56 -16.92 7.37 -4.09
C GLN A 56 -16.45 8.70 -3.48
N TYR A 57 -15.16 8.82 -3.16
CA TYR A 57 -14.55 10.02 -2.61
C TYR A 57 -13.91 10.86 -3.70
N ASP A 58 -13.20 10.22 -4.64
CA ASP A 58 -12.61 10.90 -5.80
C ASP A 58 -12.73 10.03 -7.05
N SER A 59 -13.54 10.48 -8.01
CA SER A 59 -13.81 9.76 -9.26
C SER A 59 -12.56 9.49 -10.12
N ARG A 60 -11.48 10.26 -9.92
CA ARG A 60 -10.19 10.14 -10.63
C ARG A 60 -9.28 9.05 -10.07
N ILE A 61 -9.70 8.35 -9.03
CA ILE A 61 -8.95 7.19 -8.50
C ILE A 61 -8.80 6.13 -9.58
N VAL A 62 -7.58 5.61 -9.74
CA VAL A 62 -7.22 4.57 -10.70
C VAL A 62 -6.60 3.39 -9.97
N ASP A 63 -7.06 2.17 -10.31
CA ASP A 63 -6.28 0.97 -10.06
C ASP A 63 -5.11 0.96 -11.05
N GLY A 64 -3.92 1.25 -10.53
CA GLY A 64 -2.70 1.37 -11.31
C GLY A 64 -1.92 0.07 -11.45
N THR A 65 -2.48 -1.07 -11.04
CA THR A 65 -1.75 -2.34 -10.99
C THR A 65 -1.03 -2.65 -12.31
N GLY A 66 0.27 -2.92 -12.22
CA GLY A 66 1.17 -3.10 -13.37
C GLY A 66 2.08 -1.91 -13.65
N THR A 67 1.73 -0.71 -13.17
CA THR A 67 2.54 0.51 -13.33
C THR A 67 3.89 0.36 -12.63
N SER A 68 4.99 0.64 -13.34
CA SER A 68 6.35 0.57 -12.76
C SER A 68 6.63 1.75 -11.84
N LEU A 69 7.65 1.63 -10.97
CA LEU A 69 8.05 2.75 -10.12
C LEU A 69 8.50 3.97 -10.95
N ASN A 70 9.25 3.78 -12.05
CA ASN A 70 9.62 4.88 -12.96
C ASN A 70 8.41 5.54 -13.63
N GLN A 71 7.31 4.81 -13.85
CA GLN A 71 6.07 5.42 -14.32
C GLN A 71 5.37 6.18 -13.18
N LEU A 72 5.42 5.67 -11.95
CA LEU A 72 4.90 6.36 -10.77
C LEU A 72 5.67 7.65 -10.46
N GLU A 73 6.97 7.71 -10.75
CA GLU A 73 7.78 8.95 -10.67
C GLU A 73 7.12 10.11 -11.42
N LYS A 74 6.52 9.86 -12.59
CA LYS A 74 5.83 10.90 -13.37
C LYS A 74 4.61 11.48 -12.66
N PHE A 75 3.95 10.69 -11.81
CA PHE A 75 2.85 11.19 -10.96
C PHE A 75 3.41 12.00 -9.79
N ILE A 76 4.52 11.53 -9.19
CA ILE A 76 5.24 12.28 -8.16
C ILE A 76 5.71 13.64 -8.69
N ASP A 77 6.23 13.71 -9.92
CA ASP A 77 6.68 14.95 -10.58
C ASP A 77 5.54 15.96 -10.76
N LYS A 78 4.31 15.46 -10.95
CA LYS A 78 3.08 16.27 -10.98
C LYS A 78 2.56 16.62 -9.57
N GLY A 79 3.33 16.30 -8.53
CA GLY A 79 2.98 16.52 -7.14
C GLY A 79 2.01 15.49 -6.57
N GLN A 80 1.73 14.38 -7.26
CA GLN A 80 0.71 13.41 -6.84
C GLN A 80 1.30 12.13 -6.24
N PRO A 81 1.00 11.80 -4.97
CA PRO A 81 1.48 10.56 -4.36
C PRO A 81 0.69 9.34 -4.84
N ALA A 82 1.26 8.14 -4.63
CA ALA A 82 0.65 6.87 -5.04
C ALA A 82 0.66 5.86 -3.89
N ILE A 83 -0.45 5.14 -3.68
CA ILE A 83 -0.49 3.99 -2.79
C ILE A 83 0.22 2.84 -3.50
N ILE A 84 1.16 2.18 -2.82
CA ILE A 84 1.87 1.01 -3.35
C ILE A 84 1.80 -0.16 -2.38
N TYR A 85 1.80 -1.37 -2.94
CA TYR A 85 1.89 -2.61 -2.20
C TYR A 85 3.25 -3.22 -2.47
N HIS A 86 4.08 -3.30 -1.44
CA HIS A 86 5.45 -3.82 -1.54
C HIS A 86 5.77 -4.67 -0.31
N THR A 87 6.84 -5.45 -0.31
CA THR A 87 7.23 -6.18 0.90
C THR A 87 7.61 -5.23 2.04
N SER A 88 7.22 -5.55 3.28
CA SER A 88 7.49 -4.72 4.47
C SER A 88 8.98 -4.34 4.55
N LEU A 89 9.25 -3.03 4.60
CA LEU A 89 10.59 -2.41 4.64
C LEU A 89 11.57 -2.91 3.56
N GLY A 90 11.09 -3.37 2.40
CA GLY A 90 11.94 -3.89 1.34
C GLY A 90 12.48 -5.30 1.59
N SER A 91 11.92 -6.03 2.55
CA SER A 91 12.33 -7.39 2.89
C SER A 91 12.17 -8.37 1.71
N LYS A 92 12.89 -9.49 1.75
CA LYS A 92 12.77 -10.54 0.73
C LYS A 92 11.31 -11.04 0.62
N PRO A 93 10.76 -11.23 -0.59
CA PRO A 93 9.39 -11.70 -0.74
C PRO A 93 9.23 -13.14 -0.25
N LEU A 94 8.29 -13.34 0.68
CA LEU A 94 7.88 -14.64 1.19
C LEU A 94 6.62 -15.07 0.45
N ARG A 95 6.64 -16.24 -0.20
CA ARG A 95 5.48 -16.75 -0.94
C ARG A 95 4.77 -17.82 -0.13
N ARG A 96 3.44 -17.70 -0.02
CA ARG A 96 2.57 -18.68 0.62
C ARG A 96 1.39 -19.00 -0.29
N VAL A 97 0.77 -20.16 -0.08
CA VAL A 97 -0.49 -20.53 -0.74
C VAL A 97 -1.63 -20.12 0.18
N PHE A 98 -2.57 -19.36 -0.37
CA PHE A 98 -3.83 -18.97 0.27
C PHE A 98 -4.99 -19.61 -0.48
N HIS A 99 -6.15 -19.74 0.16
CA HIS A 99 -7.34 -20.31 -0.47
C HIS A 99 -8.37 -19.20 -0.69
N PHE A 100 -8.44 -18.68 -1.91
CA PHE A 100 -9.37 -17.61 -2.29
C PHE A 100 -10.57 -18.26 -2.96
N ASP A 101 -11.76 -18.12 -2.37
CA ASP A 101 -12.97 -18.80 -2.87
C ASP A 101 -12.75 -20.31 -3.08
N ASN A 102 -12.07 -20.95 -2.13
CA ASN A 102 -11.66 -22.36 -2.15
C ASN A 102 -10.66 -22.73 -3.27
N GLN A 103 -10.08 -21.74 -3.96
CA GLN A 103 -9.04 -21.95 -4.98
C GLN A 103 -7.65 -21.64 -4.43
N PRO A 104 -6.68 -22.57 -4.53
CA PRO A 104 -5.32 -22.35 -4.08
C PRO A 104 -4.63 -21.29 -4.94
N THR A 105 -4.14 -20.24 -4.29
CA THR A 105 -3.54 -19.07 -4.93
C THR A 105 -2.22 -18.74 -4.24
N LYS A 106 -1.11 -18.78 -5.00
CA LYS A 106 0.23 -18.50 -4.47
C LYS A 106 0.54 -17.01 -4.58
N LEU A 107 0.76 -16.34 -3.44
CA LEU A 107 1.06 -14.90 -3.39
C LEU A 107 2.18 -14.58 -2.40
N VAL A 108 2.72 -13.36 -2.53
CA VAL A 108 3.62 -12.78 -1.54
C VAL A 108 2.83 -12.47 -0.26
N SER A 109 3.26 -13.00 0.88
CA SER A 109 2.54 -12.92 2.16
C SER A 109 2.97 -11.76 3.05
N ASN A 110 4.19 -11.25 2.88
CA ASN A 110 4.75 -10.17 3.68
C ASN A 110 4.62 -8.80 3.02
N ILE A 111 3.53 -8.58 2.27
CA ILE A 111 3.26 -7.27 1.68
C ILE A 111 2.82 -6.28 2.75
N HIS A 112 3.03 -5.01 2.45
CA HIS A 112 2.64 -3.86 3.24
C HIS A 112 2.17 -2.76 2.30
N VAL A 113 1.19 -1.97 2.75
CA VAL A 113 0.57 -0.90 1.96
C VAL A 113 1.09 0.43 2.47
N THR A 114 1.73 1.19 1.60
CA THR A 114 2.37 2.47 1.94
C THR A 114 2.04 3.54 0.91
N LEU A 115 2.36 4.80 1.22
CA LEU A 115 2.16 5.92 0.31
C LEU A 115 3.50 6.38 -0.24
N LEU A 116 3.79 6.12 -1.52
CA LEU A 116 4.94 6.68 -2.23
C LEU A 116 4.73 8.18 -2.42
N ILE A 117 5.71 8.99 -2.01
CA ILE A 117 5.60 10.46 -1.99
C ILE A 117 6.75 11.19 -2.68
N GLY A 118 7.83 10.50 -3.02
CA GLY A 118 9.04 11.17 -3.48
C GLY A 118 10.10 10.21 -3.97
N TYR A 119 11.06 10.75 -4.71
CA TYR A 119 12.27 10.06 -5.12
C TYR A 119 13.42 11.05 -5.31
N ASP A 120 14.64 10.55 -5.32
CA ASP A 120 15.84 11.21 -5.84
C ASP A 120 16.56 10.24 -6.78
N ASP A 121 17.81 10.51 -7.18
CA ASP A 121 18.54 9.63 -8.09
C ASP A 121 18.72 8.20 -7.55
N ASP A 122 18.85 8.05 -6.22
CA ASP A 122 19.27 6.82 -5.55
C ASP A 122 18.14 6.14 -4.75
N TYR A 123 17.12 6.89 -4.36
CA TYR A 123 16.16 6.48 -3.33
C TYR A 123 14.72 6.84 -3.69
N TYR A 124 13.81 6.06 -3.12
CA TYR A 124 12.40 6.42 -2.96
C TYR A 124 12.11 6.81 -1.52
N TYR A 125 11.07 7.62 -1.38
CA TYR A 125 10.53 8.11 -0.11
C TYR A 125 9.05 7.73 -0.05
N TYR A 126 8.66 7.04 1.00
CA TYR A 126 7.27 6.66 1.22
C TYR A 126 6.86 6.90 2.68
N ILE A 127 5.58 7.15 2.93
CA ILE A 127 5.01 7.21 4.27
C ILE A 127 4.49 5.84 4.64
N ASP A 128 4.97 5.34 5.77
CA ASP A 128 4.53 4.08 6.35
C ASP A 128 3.57 4.33 7.51
N PRO A 129 2.30 3.87 7.42
CA PRO A 129 1.34 4.10 8.50
C PRO A 129 1.71 3.35 9.80
N LEU A 130 2.49 2.28 9.73
CA LEU A 130 2.87 1.46 10.88
C LEU A 130 4.25 1.78 11.44
N TRP A 131 5.11 2.45 10.68
CA TRP A 131 6.52 2.62 11.04
C TRP A 131 6.92 4.11 11.08
N SER A 132 7.69 4.49 12.11
CA SER A 132 8.29 5.81 12.27
C SER A 132 9.81 5.71 12.40
N ARG A 133 10.52 6.77 11.98
CA ARG A 133 11.96 6.92 12.15
C ARG A 133 12.28 7.76 13.38
N LEU A 134 13.13 7.25 14.26
CA LEU A 134 13.68 8.06 15.36
C LEU A 134 14.95 8.79 14.92
N SER A 135 15.74 8.13 14.09
CA SER A 135 16.98 8.61 13.47
C SER A 135 17.14 8.03 12.06
N LYS A 136 18.22 8.38 11.33
CA LYS A 136 18.49 7.84 9.99
C LYS A 136 18.56 6.31 9.93
N PHE A 137 18.89 5.66 11.05
CA PHE A 137 19.15 4.21 11.12
C PHE A 137 18.10 3.42 11.90
N VAL A 138 17.27 4.09 12.70
CA VAL A 138 16.33 3.42 13.62
C VAL A 138 14.90 3.64 13.16
N ILE A 139 14.25 2.54 12.76
CA ILE A 139 12.82 2.47 12.41
C ILE A 139 12.11 1.66 13.51
N PHE A 140 10.99 2.16 14.01
CA PHE A 140 10.21 1.55 15.10
C PHE A 140 8.71 1.66 14.85
N PRO A 141 7.85 0.82 15.46
CA PRO A 141 6.41 0.87 15.25
C PRO A 141 5.84 2.21 15.75
N SER A 142 4.96 2.83 14.96
CA SER A 142 4.32 4.10 15.31
C SER A 142 3.08 3.89 16.15
N ILE A 143 2.99 4.58 17.29
CA ILE A 143 1.79 4.58 18.16
C ILE A 143 0.94 5.84 17.90
N ILE A 144 1.55 6.94 17.42
CA ILE A 144 0.88 8.21 17.08
C ILE A 144 1.42 8.72 15.73
N PRO A 145 0.57 8.97 14.72
CA PRO A 145 1.00 9.48 13.41
C PRO A 145 1.77 10.80 13.53
N ASN A 146 2.92 10.92 12.87
CA ASN A 146 3.73 12.15 12.90
C ASN A 146 4.62 12.27 11.64
N SER A 147 5.27 13.43 11.49
CA SER A 147 6.17 13.75 10.36
C SER A 147 7.38 12.82 10.22
N LYS A 148 7.63 11.94 11.19
CA LYS A 148 8.74 10.97 11.16
C LYS A 148 8.35 9.63 10.52
N GLN A 149 7.18 9.52 9.88
CA GLN A 149 6.75 8.30 9.17
C GLN A 149 7.32 8.17 7.76
N ILE A 150 8.13 9.13 7.30
CA ILE A 150 8.80 9.05 6.00
C ILE A 150 9.96 8.06 6.08
N ILE A 151 9.93 7.05 5.22
CA ILE A 151 10.96 6.04 5.07
C ILE A 151 11.69 6.24 3.74
N LYS A 152 13.02 6.30 3.84
CA LYS A 152 13.96 6.30 2.71
C LYS A 152 14.42 4.88 2.39
N ILE A 153 14.32 4.47 1.13
CA ILE A 153 14.73 3.14 0.65
C ILE A 153 15.44 3.25 -0.70
N LYS A 154 16.51 2.46 -0.93
CA LYS A 154 17.22 2.46 -2.22
C LYS A 154 16.30 2.01 -3.36
N LYS A 155 16.40 2.62 -4.54
CA LYS A 155 15.53 2.30 -5.70
C LYS A 155 15.46 0.81 -6.01
N HIS A 156 16.60 0.17 -6.21
CA HIS A 156 16.66 -1.28 -6.51
C HIS A 156 15.99 -2.16 -5.44
N THR A 157 16.02 -1.75 -4.17
CA THR A 157 15.41 -2.50 -3.06
C THR A 157 13.90 -2.37 -3.12
N LEU A 158 13.39 -1.15 -3.31
CA LEU A 158 11.95 -0.94 -3.45
C LEU A 158 11.42 -1.58 -4.73
N GLU A 159 12.16 -1.53 -5.83
CA GLU A 159 11.76 -2.14 -7.09
C GLU A 159 11.57 -3.66 -6.94
N ASN A 160 12.54 -4.37 -6.35
CA ASN A 160 12.40 -5.79 -6.05
C ASN A 160 11.21 -6.08 -5.11
N SER A 161 11.04 -5.23 -4.10
CA SER A 161 9.98 -5.31 -3.10
C SER A 161 8.58 -5.10 -3.69
N TYR A 162 8.44 -4.19 -4.64
CA TYR A 162 7.19 -3.77 -5.29
C TYR A 162 6.82 -4.67 -6.49
N ASN A 163 7.82 -5.13 -7.25
CA ASN A 163 7.60 -6.02 -8.38
C ASN A 163 7.12 -7.40 -7.93
N ALA A 164 7.65 -7.92 -6.81
CA ALA A 164 7.32 -9.25 -6.31
C ALA A 164 5.81 -9.52 -6.04
N PRO A 165 5.04 -8.59 -5.44
CA PRO A 165 3.58 -8.74 -5.28
C PRO A 165 2.76 -8.35 -6.53
N GLY A 166 3.41 -8.03 -7.65
CA GLY A 166 2.74 -7.76 -8.92
C GLY A 166 2.48 -6.27 -9.20
N LYS A 167 3.35 -5.36 -8.72
CA LYS A 167 3.27 -3.92 -9.02
C LYS A 167 1.89 -3.32 -8.73
N LYS A 168 1.31 -3.67 -7.59
CA LYS A 168 -0.03 -3.24 -7.19
C LYS A 168 0.04 -1.82 -6.65
N CYS A 169 -0.72 -0.91 -7.24
CA CYS A 169 -0.77 0.49 -6.80
C CYS A 169 -2.13 1.13 -7.08
N ILE A 170 -2.39 2.25 -6.40
CA ILE A 170 -3.55 3.11 -6.61
C ILE A 170 -3.05 4.55 -6.64
N TYR A 171 -3.47 5.32 -7.63
CA TYR A 171 -3.17 6.75 -7.73
C TYR A 171 -4.41 7.52 -8.17
N ILE A 172 -4.32 8.84 -8.21
CA ILE A 172 -5.33 9.73 -8.78
C ILE A 172 -4.74 10.29 -10.06
N ASP A 173 -5.48 10.16 -11.17
CA ASP A 173 -5.07 10.69 -12.47
C ASP A 173 -5.57 12.13 -12.63
N ASN A 174 -4.64 13.07 -12.82
CA ASN A 174 -4.90 14.51 -12.92
C ASN A 174 -4.75 14.98 -14.37
#